data_AF-A0A7W0XV04-F1
#
_entry.id   AF-A0A7W0XV04-F1
#
_cell.length_a   1.000
_cell.length_b   1.000
_cell.length_c   1.000
_cell.angle_alpha   90.00
_cell.angle_beta   90.00
_cell.angle_gamma   90.00
#
_symmetry.space_group_name_H-M   'P 1'
#
loop_
_entity.id
_entity.type
_entity.pdbx_description
1 polymer ?
#
loop_
_entity_poly.entity_id
_entity_poly.type
_entity_poly.pdbx_seq_one_letter_code
_entity_poly.pdbx_strand_id
1 'polypeptide(L)'
;VSDPAHPREVGSVRLGGIVSREAHPASPDERLAGGPQMVEVSRDGSRVYVTNSLYGTWDDQFYPHGVGAWMAKIDADPAGGLRVDPGFFPHGDAFRGLRAHQVRLQGGDASSDSYCYR
;
A
#
# COMPACT_ATOMS: atom_id res chain seq x y z
N VAL A 1 16.15 -12.72 3.56
CA VAL A 1 15.44 -13.71 4.42
C VAL A 1 16.42 -14.82 4.75
N SER A 2 16.70 -15.05 6.04
CA SER A 2 17.67 -16.08 6.48
C SER A 2 17.06 -17.48 6.62
N ASP A 3 15.79 -17.56 7.03
CA ASP A 3 15.03 -18.82 7.14
C ASP A 3 13.60 -18.64 6.59
N PRO A 4 13.35 -19.01 5.31
CA PRO A 4 12.03 -18.91 4.70
C PRO A 4 10.99 -19.88 5.27
N ALA A 5 11.41 -20.98 5.89
CA ALA A 5 10.49 -22.00 6.43
C ALA A 5 9.88 -21.57 7.77
N HIS A 6 10.54 -20.66 8.49
CA HIS A 6 10.09 -20.15 9.78
C HIS A 6 10.03 -18.61 9.78
N PRO A 7 9.08 -18.00 9.05
CA PRO A 7 8.92 -16.55 9.04
C PRO A 7 8.57 -16.04 10.44
N ARG A 8 9.10 -14.86 10.78
CA ARG A 8 8.79 -14.15 12.03
C ARG A 8 8.09 -12.84 11.69
N GLU A 9 7.01 -12.53 12.40
CA GLU A 9 6.40 -11.20 12.31
C GLU A 9 7.38 -10.16 12.86
N VAL A 10 7.69 -9.14 12.06
CA VAL A 10 8.58 -8.04 12.44
C VAL A 10 7.85 -6.71 12.60
N GLY A 11 6.59 -6.62 12.16
CA GLY A 11 5.77 -5.44 12.26
C GLY A 11 4.47 -5.56 11.49
N SER A 12 3.51 -4.71 11.85
CA SER A 12 2.23 -4.59 11.17
C SER A 12 1.76 -3.13 11.22
N VAL A 13 1.00 -2.72 10.21
CA VAL A 13 0.34 -1.41 10.14
C VAL A 13 -1.12 -1.60 9.74
N ARG A 14 -1.97 -0.65 10.10
CA ARG A 14 -3.39 -0.64 9.75
C ARG A 14 -3.69 0.63 8.96
N LEU A 15 -4.33 0.47 7.81
CA LEU A 15 -4.84 1.55 6.96
C LEU A 15 -6.13 1.05 6.31
N GLY A 16 -7.18 1.87 6.30
CA GLY A 16 -8.49 1.52 5.74
C GLY A 16 -9.10 0.25 6.32
N GLY A 17 -9.67 -0.56 5.42
CA GLY A 17 -10.41 -1.77 5.71
C GLY A 17 -11.93 -1.56 5.71
N ILE A 18 -12.66 -2.67 5.62
CA ILE A 18 -14.14 -2.66 5.58
C ILE A 18 -14.74 -2.16 6.91
N VAL A 19 -14.19 -2.63 8.03
CA VAL A 19 -14.73 -2.38 9.38
C VAL A 19 -14.04 -1.20 10.05
N SER A 20 -12.72 -1.24 10.21
CA SER A 20 -11.96 -0.20 10.93
C SER A 20 -11.91 1.13 10.19
N ARG A 21 -11.81 1.09 8.84
CA ARG A 21 -11.60 2.27 8.00
C ARG A 21 -10.50 3.18 8.53
N GLU A 22 -9.40 2.55 8.95
CA GLU A 22 -8.32 3.21 9.69
C GLU A 22 -7.78 4.40 8.90
N ALA A 23 -7.65 5.55 9.56
CA ALA A 23 -7.23 6.77 8.91
C ALA A 23 -5.73 6.74 8.56
N HIS A 24 -5.33 7.51 7.55
CA HIS A 24 -3.91 7.80 7.36
C HIS A 24 -3.46 8.81 8.42
N PRO A 25 -2.26 8.71 9.01
CA PRO A 25 -1.78 9.68 10.01
C PRO A 25 -1.68 11.12 9.50
N ALA A 26 -1.62 11.32 8.17
CA ALA A 26 -1.67 12.64 7.54
C ALA A 26 -3.07 13.28 7.56
N SER A 27 -4.12 12.46 7.67
CA SER A 27 -5.53 12.88 7.67
C SER A 27 -6.32 12.08 8.72
N PRO A 28 -6.06 12.28 10.03
CA PRO A 28 -6.58 11.42 11.11
C PRO A 28 -8.12 11.43 11.23
N ASP A 29 -8.76 12.48 10.75
CA ASP A 29 -10.22 12.64 10.76
C ASP A 29 -10.89 12.02 9.52
N GLU A 30 -10.11 11.61 8.52
CA GLU A 30 -10.61 11.00 7.28
C GLU A 30 -10.54 9.48 7.35
N ARG A 31 -11.70 8.84 7.53
CA ARG A 31 -11.80 7.38 7.52
C ARG A 31 -11.65 6.85 6.09
N LEU A 32 -10.66 6.00 5.87
CA LEU A 32 -10.35 5.48 4.54
C LEU A 32 -11.31 4.35 4.14
N ALA A 33 -11.95 4.49 2.98
CA ALA A 33 -12.59 3.39 2.28
C ALA A 33 -11.55 2.59 1.46
N GLY A 34 -11.84 1.34 1.12
CA GLY A 34 -10.82 0.43 0.60
C GLY A 34 -9.85 -0.04 1.70
N GLY A 35 -8.99 -0.97 1.34
CA GLY A 35 -7.86 -1.39 2.18
C GLY A 35 -6.63 -1.59 1.30
N PRO A 36 -5.42 -1.77 1.87
CA PRO A 36 -4.23 -2.04 1.10
C PRO A 36 -4.45 -3.25 0.18
N GLN A 37 -4.29 -3.03 -1.13
CA GLN A 37 -4.55 -4.02 -2.16
C GLN A 37 -3.27 -4.30 -2.96
N MET A 38 -2.90 -3.41 -3.90
CA MET A 38 -1.61 -3.56 -4.57
C MET A 38 -0.50 -3.13 -3.63
N VAL A 39 0.61 -3.87 -3.67
CA VAL A 39 1.82 -3.62 -2.90
C VAL A 39 2.99 -3.56 -3.86
N GLU A 40 3.80 -2.52 -3.76
CA GLU A 40 5.03 -2.39 -4.53
C GLU A 40 6.19 -2.03 -3.60
N VAL A 41 7.36 -2.65 -3.81
CA VAL A 41 8.51 -2.50 -2.91
C VAL A 41 9.68 -1.88 -3.66
N SER A 42 10.34 -0.89 -3.05
CA SER A 42 11.55 -0.30 -3.60
C SER A 42 12.67 -1.34 -3.75
N ARG A 43 13.57 -1.13 -4.72
CA ARG A 43 14.72 -2.03 -4.95
C ARG A 43 15.62 -2.24 -3.73
N ASP A 44 15.73 -1.22 -2.86
CA ASP A 44 16.49 -1.30 -1.62
C ASP A 44 15.71 -1.95 -0.45
N GLY A 45 14.44 -2.33 -0.66
CA GLY A 45 13.57 -2.96 0.33
C GLY A 45 13.07 -2.04 1.46
N SER A 46 13.48 -0.77 1.48
CA SER A 46 13.21 0.15 2.59
C SER A 46 11.84 0.82 2.54
N ARG A 47 11.14 0.76 1.39
CA ARG A 47 9.89 1.48 1.14
C ARG A 47 8.89 0.55 0.48
N VAL A 48 7.70 0.49 1.07
CA VAL A 48 6.55 -0.23 0.53
C VAL A 48 5.47 0.79 0.18
N TYR A 49 4.94 0.70 -1.03
CA TYR A 49 3.86 1.56 -1.50
C TYR A 49 2.60 0.71 -1.68
N VAL A 50 1.47 1.23 -1.19
CA VAL A 50 0.18 0.53 -1.29
C VAL A 50 -0.88 1.43 -1.90
N THR A 51 -1.80 0.82 -2.64
CA THR A 51 -3.02 1.45 -3.19
C THR A 51 -4.25 0.61 -2.86
N ASN A 52 -5.45 1.15 -3.07
CA ASN A 52 -6.65 0.64 -2.40
C ASN A 52 -7.73 0.01 -3.27
N SER A 53 -7.68 0.16 -4.60
CA SER A 53 -8.69 -0.43 -5.49
C SER A 53 -8.27 -1.81 -5.99
N LEU A 54 -9.22 -2.75 -5.96
CA LEU A 54 -9.03 -4.11 -6.47
C LEU A 54 -9.51 -4.21 -7.92
N TYR A 55 -10.81 -4.06 -8.11
CA TYR A 55 -11.47 -4.18 -9.40
C TYR A 55 -12.81 -3.47 -9.34
N GLY A 56 -13.13 -2.70 -10.38
CA GLY A 56 -14.25 -1.77 -10.42
C GLY A 56 -15.53 -2.28 -9.76
N THR A 57 -16.04 -3.40 -10.28
CA THR A 57 -17.31 -3.99 -9.83
C THR A 57 -17.23 -4.65 -8.46
N TRP A 58 -16.06 -5.10 -8.02
CA TRP A 58 -15.88 -5.72 -6.70
C TRP A 58 -15.76 -4.65 -5.62
N ASP A 59 -15.00 -3.59 -5.89
CA ASP A 59 -14.92 -2.44 -5.02
C ASP A 59 -16.32 -1.89 -4.71
N ASP A 60 -17.21 -1.81 -5.71
CA ASP A 60 -18.58 -1.31 -5.52
C ASP A 60 -19.44 -2.24 -4.67
N GLN A 61 -19.17 -3.56 -4.69
CA GLN A 61 -19.85 -4.53 -3.83
C GLN A 61 -19.40 -4.40 -2.37
N PHE A 62 -18.09 -4.25 -2.13
CA PHE A 62 -17.54 -4.16 -0.77
C PHE A 62 -17.63 -2.75 -0.18
N TYR A 63 -17.61 -1.72 -1.02
CA TYR A 63 -17.62 -0.29 -0.67
C TYR A 63 -18.71 0.43 -1.47
N PRO A 64 -20.01 0.21 -1.15
CA PRO A 64 -21.13 0.77 -1.90
C PRO A 64 -21.22 2.31 -1.87
N HIS A 65 -20.46 2.96 -0.98
CA HIS A 65 -20.33 4.42 -0.91
C HIS A 65 -19.09 4.94 -1.65
N GLY A 66 -18.45 4.09 -2.44
CA GLY A 66 -17.20 4.37 -3.14
C GLY A 66 -15.98 3.94 -2.32
N VAL A 67 -14.99 3.39 -3.03
CA VAL A 67 -13.69 3.01 -2.47
C VAL A 67 -12.72 4.21 -2.37
N GLY A 68 -13.03 5.31 -3.07
CA GLY A 68 -12.12 6.44 -3.21
C GLY A 68 -10.82 6.06 -3.94
N ALA A 69 -9.79 6.89 -3.82
CA ALA A 69 -8.47 6.57 -4.33
C ALA A 69 -7.42 7.14 -3.40
N TRP A 70 -6.52 6.28 -2.92
CA TRP A 70 -5.39 6.70 -2.11
C TRP A 70 -4.19 5.79 -2.32
N MET A 71 -3.02 6.37 -2.05
CA MET A 71 -1.74 5.69 -2.01
C MET A 71 -1.04 6.08 -0.71
N ALA A 72 -0.43 5.10 -0.05
CA ALA A 72 0.36 5.34 1.14
C ALA A 72 1.76 4.75 0.97
N LYS A 73 2.74 5.37 1.63
CA LYS A 73 4.09 4.82 1.76
C LYS A 73 4.26 4.29 3.17
N ILE A 74 4.91 3.14 3.28
CA ILE A 74 5.28 2.50 4.53
C ILE A 74 6.81 2.38 4.50
N ASP A 75 7.45 2.92 5.52
CA ASP A 75 8.88 2.72 5.77
C ASP A 75 9.05 1.34 6.41
N ALA A 76 9.92 0.52 5.81
CA ALA A 76 10.27 -0.81 6.30
C ALA A 76 11.70 -0.80 6.84
N ASP A 77 11.84 -1.12 8.13
CA ASP A 77 13.16 -1.20 8.77
C ASP A 77 13.80 -2.56 8.45
N PRO A 78 15.03 -2.61 7.87
CA PRO A 78 15.76 -3.85 7.64
C PRO A 78 16.01 -4.68 8.92
N ALA A 79 16.05 -4.03 10.09
CA ALA A 79 16.17 -4.68 11.40
C ALA A 79 14.82 -5.19 11.95
N GLY A 80 13.71 -4.86 11.28
CA GLY A 80 12.35 -5.22 11.64
C GLY A 80 11.51 -4.04 12.08
N GLY A 81 10.30 -3.94 11.52
CA GLY A 81 9.35 -2.87 11.82
C GLY A 81 8.74 -2.30 10.55
N LEU A 82 7.50 -1.81 10.67
CA LEU A 82 6.79 -1.11 9.61
C LEU A 82 6.20 0.17 10.20
N ARG A 83 6.33 1.29 9.49
CA ARG A 83 5.73 2.57 9.90
C ARG A 83 5.11 3.25 8.69
N VAL A 84 3.85 3.66 8.82
CA VAL A 84 3.22 4.52 7.80
C VAL A 84 3.94 5.87 7.77
N ASP A 85 4.29 6.34 6.57
CA ASP A 85 4.94 7.63 6.37
C ASP A 85 3.90 8.75 6.33
N PRO A 86 3.81 9.63 7.36
CA PRO A 86 2.84 10.73 7.36
C PRO A 86 3.13 11.78 6.28
N GLY A 87 4.34 11.80 5.71
CA GLY A 87 4.72 12.76 4.66
C GLY A 87 4.29 12.35 3.26
N PHE A 88 3.75 11.14 3.05
CA PHE A 88 3.37 10.64 1.74
C PHE A 88 1.96 10.05 1.75
N PHE A 89 1.01 10.83 1.24
CA PHE A 89 -0.38 10.40 1.13
C PHE A 89 -1.13 11.03 -0.06
N PRO A 90 -0.79 10.70 -1.33
CA PRO A 90 -1.63 11.07 -2.47
C PRO A 90 -3.02 10.43 -2.33
N HIS A 91 -4.09 11.21 -2.44
CA HIS A 91 -5.47 10.75 -2.34
C HIS A 91 -6.44 11.66 -3.10
N GLY A 92 -7.68 11.19 -3.31
CA GLY A 92 -8.77 11.98 -3.90
C GLY A 92 -8.44 12.54 -5.28
N ASP A 93 -8.47 13.87 -5.41
CA ASP A 93 -8.27 14.59 -6.67
C ASP A 93 -6.88 14.38 -7.30
N ALA A 94 -5.89 13.94 -6.51
CA ALA A 94 -4.60 13.51 -7.05
C ALA A 94 -4.75 12.42 -8.14
N PHE A 95 -5.82 11.62 -8.07
CA PHE A 95 -6.15 10.57 -9.03
C PHE A 95 -7.25 10.97 -10.03
N ARG A 96 -7.72 12.23 -10.05
CA ARG A 96 -8.62 12.77 -11.08
C ARG A 96 -9.91 11.96 -11.28
N GLY A 97 -10.49 11.48 -10.18
CA GLY A 97 -11.70 10.63 -10.20
C GLY A 97 -11.46 9.19 -10.65
N LEU A 98 -10.21 8.79 -10.89
CA LEU A 98 -9.82 7.41 -11.17
C LEU A 98 -9.51 6.66 -9.88
N ARG A 99 -9.40 5.34 -10.00
CA ARG A 99 -8.99 4.45 -8.91
C ARG A 99 -7.51 4.08 -9.02
N ALA A 100 -6.82 4.06 -7.89
CA ALA A 100 -5.41 3.72 -7.82
C ALA A 100 -5.23 2.19 -7.71
N HIS A 101 -4.40 1.63 -8.60
CA HIS A 101 -4.13 0.19 -8.66
C HIS A 101 -2.61 -0.07 -8.66
N GLN A 102 -2.01 -0.58 -9.74
CA GLN A 102 -0.59 -0.90 -9.74
C GLN A 102 0.31 0.34 -9.68
N VAL A 103 1.38 0.23 -8.88
CA VAL A 103 2.47 1.21 -8.80
C VAL A 103 3.66 0.68 -9.59
N ARG A 104 4.36 1.55 -10.31
CA ARG A 104 5.64 1.23 -10.96
C ARG A 104 6.66 2.31 -10.62
N LEU A 105 7.78 1.92 -10.03
CA LEU A 105 8.82 2.85 -9.64
C LEU A 105 9.80 3.05 -10.80
N GLN A 106 10.19 4.30 -11.04
CA GLN A 106 11.20 4.60 -12.04
C GLN A 106 12.53 3.91 -11.69
N GLY A 107 13.14 3.26 -12.67
CA GLY A 107 14.37 2.47 -12.47
C GLY A 107 14.15 1.04 -11.99
N GLY A 108 12.89 0.58 -11.92
CA GLY A 108 12.51 -0.78 -11.53
C GLY A 108 12.16 -0.90 -10.06
N ASP A 109 11.38 -1.92 -9.74
CA ASP A 109 10.84 -2.27 -8.44
C ASP A 109 10.87 -3.80 -8.23
N ALA A 110 10.39 -4.26 -7.08
CA ALA A 110 10.48 -5.66 -6.70
C ALA A 110 9.58 -6.59 -7.55
N SER A 111 8.67 -6.02 -8.36
CA SER A 111 7.74 -6.79 -9.19
C SER A 111 7.83 -6.50 -10.70
N SER A 112 8.76 -5.64 -11.14
CA SER A 112 8.91 -5.26 -12.54
C SER A 112 9.98 -6.05 -13.29
N ASP A 113 11.01 -6.52 -12.59
CA ASP A 113 12.24 -7.04 -13.20
C ASP A 113 12.54 -8.48 -12.78
N SER A 114 13.06 -9.25 -13.73
CA SER A 114 13.62 -10.59 -13.52
C SER A 114 15.10 -10.60 -13.90
N TYR A 115 15.94 -11.26 -13.11
CA TYR A 115 17.40 -11.25 -13.29
C TYR A 115 17.94 -12.64 -13.64
N CYS A 116 18.95 -12.70 -14.51
CA CYS A 116 19.54 -13.94 -15.03
C CYS A 116 21.09 -13.96 -14.92
N TYR A 117 21.64 -13.52 -13.78
CA TYR A 117 23.09 -13.57 -13.55
C TYR A 117 23.52 -14.95 -13.03
N ARG A 118 24.64 -15.45 -13.53
CA ARG A 118 25.29 -16.70 -13.09
C ARG A 118 26.36 -16.43 -12.06
#